data_AF-A0A847H0C6-F1
#
_entry.id   AF-A0A847H0C6-F1
#
_cell.length_a   1.000
_cell.length_b   1.000
_cell.length_c   1.000
_cell.angle_alpha   90.00
_cell.angle_beta   90.00
_cell.angle_gamma   90.00
#
_symmetry.space_group_name_H-M   'P 1'
#
loop_
_entity.id
_entity.type
_entity.pdbx_description
1 polymer ?
#
loop_
_entity_poly.entity_id
_entity_poly.type
_entity_poly.pdbx_seq_one_letter_code
_entity_poly.pdbx_strand_id
1 'polypeptide(L)'
;MWPALEALTSGEESMSSVGMGMDRGGPAEARKAASSARFKELLDDFEKTPIPSSFATSERELAKKELVANLRKVAEDGPDSEVKAAYDKARENMKILASP
;
A
#
# COMPACT_ATOMS: atom_id res chain seq x y z
N MET A 1 4.26 -11.40 11.34
CA MET A 1 3.91 -10.70 10.08
C MET A 1 3.91 -11.74 8.98
N TRP A 2 2.98 -11.68 8.02
CA TRP A 2 2.97 -12.66 6.92
C TRP A 2 3.83 -12.19 5.73
N PRO A 3 4.42 -13.11 4.93
CA PRO A 3 5.46 -12.77 3.95
C PRO A 3 5.06 -11.71 2.92
N ALA A 4 3.83 -11.78 2.38
CA ALA A 4 3.37 -10.81 1.39
C ALA A 4 3.20 -9.39 1.96
N LEU A 5 2.77 -9.27 3.23
CA LEU A 5 2.69 -7.98 3.91
C LEU A 5 4.08 -7.41 4.15
N GLU A 6 5.01 -8.27 4.60
CA GLU A 6 6.40 -7.90 4.82
C GLU A 6 7.06 -7.44 3.51
N ALA A 7 6.87 -8.14 2.39
CA ALA A 7 7.40 -7.74 1.09
C ALA A 7 6.85 -6.39 0.61
N LEU A 8 5.58 -6.09 0.89
CA LEU A 8 4.96 -4.81 0.55
C LEU A 8 5.45 -3.66 1.44
N THR A 9 5.86 -3.93 2.68
CA THR A 9 6.30 -2.91 3.64
C THR A 9 7.81 -2.72 3.72
N SER A 10 8.57 -3.76 3.44
CA SER A 10 10.00 -3.88 3.74
C SER A 10 10.77 -4.11 2.45
N GLY A 11 11.43 -3.08 1.94
CA GLY A 11 12.28 -3.16 0.74
C GLY A 11 12.43 -1.84 0.01
N GLU A 12 13.37 -1.81 -0.95
CA GLU A 12 13.44 -0.75 -1.94
C GLU A 12 12.19 -0.79 -2.84
N GLU A 13 11.66 0.37 -3.19
CA GLU A 13 10.45 0.52 -4.02
C GLU A 13 9.19 -0.14 -3.42
N SER A 14 9.14 -0.26 -2.09
CA SER A 14 8.00 -0.76 -1.31
C SER A 14 7.06 0.38 -0.88
N MET A 15 6.06 0.08 -0.05
CA MET A 15 5.21 1.11 0.59
C MET A 15 6.06 2.13 1.37
N SER A 16 7.22 1.73 1.88
CA SER A 16 8.16 2.65 2.52
C SER A 16 8.68 3.72 1.55
N SER A 17 8.94 3.38 0.29
CA SER A 17 9.36 4.35 -0.73
C SER A 17 8.22 5.29 -1.11
N VAL A 18 6.98 4.79 -1.23
CA VAL A 18 5.80 5.62 -1.46
C VAL A 18 5.62 6.62 -0.31
N GLY A 19 5.79 6.15 0.93
CA GLY A 19 5.68 7.01 2.11
C GLY A 19 6.79 8.04 2.23
N MET A 20 8.03 7.66 1.96
CA MET A 20 9.14 8.62 1.89
C MET A 20 8.91 9.66 0.78
N GLY A 21 8.39 9.24 -0.37
CA GLY A 21 7.99 10.15 -1.45
C GLY A 21 6.95 11.16 -0.97
N MET A 22 5.89 10.68 -0.29
CA MET A 22 4.86 11.53 0.28
C MET A 22 5.42 12.53 1.30
N ASP A 23 6.25 12.05 2.23
CA ASP A 23 6.74 12.85 3.36
C ASP A 23 7.82 13.87 2.94
N ARG A 24 8.64 13.57 1.92
CA ARG A 24 9.77 14.41 1.50
C ARG A 24 9.53 15.22 0.23
N GLY A 25 8.82 14.63 -0.74
CA GLY A 25 8.58 15.22 -2.06
C GLY A 25 7.10 15.47 -2.37
N GLY A 26 6.20 15.12 -1.44
CA GLY A 26 4.77 15.29 -1.60
C GLY A 26 4.12 14.26 -2.54
N PRO A 27 2.86 14.51 -2.93
CA PRO A 27 2.06 13.56 -3.70
C PRO A 27 2.65 13.18 -5.07
N ALA A 28 3.40 14.06 -5.73
CA ALA A 28 4.05 13.77 -7.00
C ALA A 28 5.13 12.68 -6.87
N GLU A 29 6.00 12.76 -5.87
CA GLU A 29 7.04 11.73 -5.63
C GLU A 29 6.42 10.42 -5.11
N ALA A 30 5.36 10.51 -4.30
CA ALA A 30 4.60 9.33 -3.88
C ALA A 30 3.99 8.60 -5.10
N ARG A 31 3.39 9.34 -6.04
CA ARG A 31 2.85 8.78 -7.29
C ARG A 31 3.94 8.12 -8.12
N LYS A 32 5.09 8.76 -8.27
CA LYS A 32 6.23 8.21 -9.01
C LYS A 32 6.69 6.88 -8.43
N ALA A 33 6.84 6.80 -7.10
CA ALA A 33 7.18 5.56 -6.41
C ALA A 33 6.10 4.48 -6.59
N ALA A 34 4.82 4.84 -6.42
CA ALA A 34 3.69 3.93 -6.59
C ALA A 34 3.48 3.48 -8.05
N SER A 35 3.99 4.26 -9.01
CA SER A 35 3.90 3.96 -10.45
C SER A 35 5.04 3.08 -10.95
N SER A 36 6.08 2.84 -10.14
CA SER A 36 7.20 1.97 -10.49
C SER A 36 6.72 0.55 -10.82
N ALA A 37 7.40 -0.10 -11.77
CA ALA A 37 7.07 -1.48 -12.14
C ALA A 37 7.17 -2.41 -10.93
N ARG A 38 8.21 -2.23 -10.12
CA ARG A 38 8.47 -3.06 -8.95
C ARG A 38 7.37 -2.94 -7.89
N PHE A 39 6.91 -1.73 -7.59
CA PHE A 39 5.83 -1.53 -6.62
C PHE A 39 4.51 -2.16 -7.11
N LYS A 40 4.21 -2.07 -8.41
CA LYS A 40 3.02 -2.69 -8.99
C LYS A 40 3.06 -4.22 -8.87
N GLU A 41 4.21 -4.84 -9.13
CA GLU A 41 4.40 -6.29 -8.93
C GLU A 41 4.17 -6.68 -7.46
N LEU A 42 4.76 -5.96 -6.51
CA LEU A 42 4.57 -6.20 -5.09
C LEU A 42 3.10 -6.08 -4.66
N LEU A 43 2.40 -5.07 -5.19
CA LEU A 43 1.00 -4.84 -4.90
C LEU A 43 0.08 -5.92 -5.47
N ASP A 44 0.37 -6.37 -6.70
CA ASP A 44 -0.37 -7.46 -7.35
C ASP A 44 -0.14 -8.81 -6.65
N ASP A 45 1.10 -9.10 -6.24
CA ASP A 45 1.43 -10.30 -5.48
C ASP A 45 0.76 -10.29 -4.10
N PHE A 46 0.73 -9.13 -3.44
CA PHE A 46 0.01 -8.93 -2.19
C PHE A 46 -1.51 -9.15 -2.37
N GLU A 47 -2.12 -8.59 -3.42
CA GLU A 47 -3.54 -8.80 -3.72
C GLU A 47 -3.87 -10.29 -3.90
N LYS A 48 -3.07 -11.01 -4.69
CA LYS A 48 -3.29 -12.44 -5.01
C LYS A 48 -3.01 -13.37 -3.84
N THR A 49 -2.08 -13.03 -2.95
CA THR A 49 -1.69 -13.91 -1.85
C THR A 49 -2.72 -13.87 -0.73
N PRO A 50 -3.42 -14.97 -0.40
CA PRO A 50 -4.43 -14.97 0.66
C PRO A 50 -3.80 -14.61 2.03
N ILE A 51 -4.59 -13.98 2.90
CA ILE A 51 -4.17 -13.76 4.29
C ILE A 51 -4.05 -15.15 4.93
N PRO A 52 -2.93 -15.48 5.61
CA PRO A 52 -2.81 -16.80 6.25
C PRO A 52 -3.94 -16.99 7.27
N SER A 53 -4.45 -18.21 7.38
CA SER A 53 -5.64 -18.52 8.17
C SER A 53 -5.55 -18.09 9.64
N SER A 54 -4.36 -18.11 10.24
CA SER A 54 -4.11 -17.63 11.60
C SER A 54 -4.32 -16.12 11.78
N PHE A 55 -4.32 -15.36 10.69
CA PHE A 55 -4.52 -13.92 10.66
C PHE A 55 -5.84 -13.51 9.97
N ALA A 56 -6.52 -14.42 9.28
CA ALA A 56 -7.68 -14.10 8.47
C ALA A 56 -8.87 -13.69 9.34
N THR A 57 -9.26 -12.42 9.25
CA THR A 57 -10.49 -11.86 9.83
C THR A 57 -11.21 -11.03 8.77
N SER A 58 -12.53 -10.88 8.89
CA SER A 58 -13.30 -10.05 7.95
C SER A 58 -12.78 -8.61 7.87
N GLU A 59 -12.29 -8.08 8.99
CA GLU A 59 -11.69 -6.76 9.07
C GLU A 59 -10.37 -6.67 8.28
N ARG A 60 -9.49 -7.67 8.41
CA ARG A 60 -8.22 -7.70 7.65
C ARG A 60 -8.43 -7.96 6.16
N GLU A 61 -9.42 -8.77 5.78
CA GLU A 61 -9.78 -8.97 4.38
C GLU A 61 -10.29 -7.67 3.74
N LEU A 62 -11.13 -6.90 4.46
CA LEU A 62 -11.57 -5.60 4.01
C LEU A 62 -10.40 -4.61 3.92
N ALA A 63 -9.58 -4.52 4.97
CA ALA A 63 -8.43 -3.63 5.00
C ALA A 63 -7.42 -3.94 3.89
N LYS A 64 -7.22 -5.22 3.57
CA LYS A 64 -6.38 -5.65 2.44
C LYS A 64 -6.92 -5.13 1.12
N LYS A 65 -8.22 -5.31 0.87
CA LYS A 65 -8.87 -4.85 -0.37
C LYS A 65 -8.79 -3.33 -0.51
N GLU A 66 -9.07 -2.60 0.57
CA GLU A 66 -9.00 -1.15 0.58
C GLU A 66 -7.57 -0.61 0.46
N LEU A 67 -6.59 -1.27 1.08
CA LEU A 67 -5.17 -0.96 0.92
C LEU A 67 -4.77 -1.02 -0.55
N VAL A 68 -5.09 -2.12 -1.24
CA VAL A 68 -4.77 -2.30 -2.67
C VAL A 68 -5.44 -1.23 -3.52
N ALA A 69 -6.74 -0.99 -3.32
CA ALA A 69 -7.47 0.01 -4.08
C ALA A 69 -6.89 1.43 -3.90
N ASN A 70 -6.57 1.82 -2.67
CA ASN A 70 -6.02 3.14 -2.38
C ASN A 70 -4.59 3.29 -2.93
N LEU A 71 -3.73 2.27 -2.84
CA LEU A 71 -2.38 2.32 -3.40
C LEU A 71 -2.37 2.37 -4.93
N ARG A 72 -3.31 1.69 -5.60
CA ARG A 72 -3.54 1.86 -7.05
C ARG A 72 -3.94 3.30 -7.38
N LYS A 73 -4.84 3.90 -6.59
CA LYS A 73 -5.22 5.31 -6.75
C LYS A 73 -4.06 6.28 -6.54
N VAL A 74 -3.10 5.97 -5.65
CA VAL A 74 -1.88 6.79 -5.49
C VAL A 74 -1.05 6.82 -6.78
N ALA A 75 -1.03 5.73 -7.54
CA ALA A 75 -0.31 5.62 -8.82
C ALA A 75 -1.06 6.26 -10.00
N GLU A 76 -2.34 6.59 -9.85
CA GLU A 76 -3.15 7.23 -10.89
C GLU A 76 -2.86 8.73 -10.98
N ASP A 77 -3.10 9.29 -12.16
CA ASP A 77 -3.08 10.74 -12.34
C ASP A 77 -4.31 11.39 -11.72
N GLY A 78 -4.09 12.38 -10.86
CA GLY A 78 -5.15 13.11 -10.19
C GLY A 78 -4.62 14.32 -9.40
N PRO A 79 -5.51 15.08 -8.75
CA PRO A 79 -5.12 16.16 -7.87
C PRO A 79 -4.27 15.65 -6.69
N ASP A 80 -3.28 16.45 -6.28
CA ASP A 80 -2.39 16.13 -5.15
C ASP A 80 -3.15 15.84 -3.84
N SER A 81 -4.28 16.53 -3.61
CA SER A 81 -5.17 16.27 -2.47
C SER A 81 -5.79 14.87 -2.50
N GLU A 82 -6.14 14.36 -3.67
CA GLU A 82 -6.69 13.01 -3.82
C GLU A 82 -5.63 11.94 -3.62
N VAL A 83 -4.42 12.16 -4.16
CA VAL A 83 -3.29 11.24 -3.96
C VAL A 83 -2.90 11.18 -2.49
N LYS A 84 -2.86 12.33 -1.79
CA LYS A 84 -2.63 12.36 -0.35
C LYS A 84 -3.73 11.62 0.41
N ALA A 85 -5.00 11.89 0.12
CA ALA A 85 -6.12 11.24 0.79
C ALA A 85 -6.12 9.72 0.57
N ALA A 86 -5.79 9.25 -0.64
CA ALA A 86 -5.65 7.82 -0.93
C ALA A 86 -4.50 7.20 -0.12
N TYR A 87 -3.33 7.86 -0.09
CA TYR A 87 -2.20 7.38 0.70
C TYR A 87 -2.50 7.34 2.21
N ASP A 88 -3.16 8.35 2.76
CA ASP A 88 -3.52 8.39 4.18
C ASP A 88 -4.45 7.21 4.54
N LYS A 89 -5.46 6.92 3.70
CA LYS A 89 -6.32 5.73 3.85
C LYS A 89 -5.57 4.40 3.69
N ALA A 90 -4.59 4.33 2.78
CA ALA A 90 -3.73 3.17 2.65
C ALA A 90 -2.91 2.94 3.92
N ARG A 91 -2.36 3.99 4.55
CA ARG A 91 -1.65 3.87 5.84
C ARG A 91 -2.55 3.38 6.97
N GLU A 92 -3.79 3.83 7.03
CA GLU A 92 -4.75 3.38 8.04
C GLU A 92 -5.03 1.88 7.91
N ASN A 93 -5.34 1.43 6.69
CA ASN A 93 -5.54 0.01 6.39
C ASN A 93 -4.30 -0.84 6.67
N MET A 94 -3.10 -0.30 6.42
CA MET A 94 -1.84 -0.96 6.77
C MET A 94 -1.70 -1.19 8.28
N LYS A 95 -2.15 -0.25 9.12
CA LYS A 95 -2.13 -0.44 10.59
C LYS A 95 -3.04 -1.58 11.03
N ILE A 96 -4.20 -1.74 10.39
CA ILE A 96 -5.14 -2.84 10.66
C ILE A 96 -4.48 -4.18 10.31
N LEU A 97 -3.83 -4.25 9.15
CA LEU A 97 -3.16 -5.47 8.68
C LEU A 97 -1.92 -5.84 9.52
N ALA A 98 -1.19 -4.85 10.02
CA ALA A 98 0.01 -5.03 10.83
C ALA A 98 -0.28 -5.21 12.33
N SER A 99 -1.51 -4.97 12.78
CA SER A 99 -1.92 -5.23 14.17
C SER A 99 -1.78 -6.72 14.48
N PRO A 100 -1.40 -7.13 15.70
CA PRO A 100 -1.21 -8.54 16.09
C PRO A 100 -2.45 -9.41 15.87
#